data_AF-A0A7Z9R7S6-F1
#
_entry.id   AF-A0A7Z9R7S6-F1
#
_cell.length_a   1.000
_cell.length_b   1.000
_cell.length_c   1.000
_cell.angle_alpha   90.00
_cell.angle_beta   90.00
_cell.angle_gamma   90.00
#
_symmetry.space_group_name_H-M   'P 1'
#
loop_
_entity.id
_entity.type
_entity.pdbx_description
1 polymer ?
#
loop_
_entity_poly.entity_id
_entity_poly.type
_entity_poly.pdbx_seq_one_letter_code
_entity_poly.pdbx_strand_id
1 'polypeptide(L)' 'MLTIFKRIATDPDLEWKFIYGSMIKTHQHSSGASFAAKSAMEKSITGNSRKIHMAFDSFGLPIENNKWTSSRLLI' A
#
# COMPACT_ATOMS: atom_id res chain seq x y z
N MET A 1 24.18 0.56 -24.94
CA MET A 1 23.26 0.13 -23.85
C MET A 1 23.70 0.65 -22.49
N LEU A 2 24.86 0.24 -21.93
CA LEU A 2 25.32 0.69 -20.61
C LEU A 2 25.47 2.22 -20.43
N THR A 3 25.85 2.94 -21.49
CA THR A 3 26.05 4.40 -21.44
C THR A 3 24.77 5.17 -21.12
N ILE A 4 23.62 4.66 -21.57
CA ILE A 4 22.31 5.28 -21.32
C ILE A 4 21.92 5.10 -19.86
N PHE A 5 22.06 3.88 -19.32
CA PHE A 5 21.80 3.61 -17.91
C PHE A 5 22.69 4.44 -16.97
N LYS A 6 23.97 4.60 -17.31
CA LYS A 6 24.89 5.46 -16.53
C LYS A 6 24.45 6.93 -16.50
N ARG A 7 23.89 7.44 -17.60
CA ARG A 7 23.40 8.82 -17.71
C ARG A 7 22.14 9.05 -16.87
N ILE A 8 21.24 8.07 -16.86
CA ILE A 8 20.00 8.12 -16.06
C ILE A 8 20.32 7.96 -14.57
N ALA A 9 21.33 7.14 -14.22
CA ALA A 9 21.76 6.96 -12.84
C ALA A 9 22.44 8.21 -12.23
N THR A 10 23.00 9.11 -13.04
CA THR A 10 23.62 10.36 -12.55
C THR A 10 22.63 11.46 -12.19
N ASP A 11 21.43 11.44 -12.78
CA ASP A 11 20.38 12.44 -12.54
C ASP A 11 19.01 11.73 -12.60
N PRO A 12 18.69 10.91 -11.58
CA PRO A 12 17.40 10.23 -11.55
C PRO A 12 16.29 11.24 -11.26
N ASP A 13 15.14 11.05 -11.88
CA ASP A 13 13.95 11.82 -11.54
C ASP A 13 13.45 11.39 -10.15
N LEU A 14 13.63 12.27 -9.16
CA LEU A 14 13.30 12.00 -7.76
C LEU A 14 11.92 12.51 -7.34
N GLU A 15 11.19 13.17 -8.24
CA GLU A 15 9.88 13.78 -7.92
C GLU A 15 8.76 12.75 -7.79
N TRP A 16 9.02 11.48 -8.16
CA TRP A 16 8.03 10.43 -8.21
C TRP A 16 7.67 9.91 -6.82
N LYS A 17 6.39 9.63 -6.63
CA LYS A 17 5.84 9.01 -5.42
C LYS A 17 5.06 7.78 -5.83
N PHE A 18 5.40 6.63 -5.26
CA PHE A 18 4.73 5.37 -5.53
C PHE A 18 3.69 5.09 -4.48
N ILE A 19 2.55 4.51 -4.88
CA ILE A 19 1.58 3.92 -3.96
C ILE A 19 1.56 2.43 -4.24
N TYR A 20 2.09 1.64 -3.32
CA TYR A 20 2.01 0.19 -3.38
C TYR A 20 0.87 -0.31 -2.49
N GLY A 21 0.22 -1.40 -2.90
CA GLY A 21 -0.83 -2.02 -2.14
C GLY A 21 -0.62 -3.52 -2.02
N SER A 22 -0.71 -4.05 -0.79
CA SER A 22 -0.73 -5.50 -0.53
C SER A 22 -2.12 -5.92 -0.06
N MET A 23 -2.56 -7.11 -0.49
CA MET A 23 -3.81 -7.71 -0.02
C MET A 23 -3.50 -8.83 0.99
N ILE A 24 -4.05 -8.73 2.19
CA ILE A 24 -3.92 -9.74 3.24
C ILE A 24 -5.26 -10.45 3.47
N LYS A 25 -5.24 -11.78 3.63
CA LYS A 25 -6.43 -12.56 4.02
C LYS A 25 -6.61 -12.46 5.53
N THR A 26 -7.82 -12.17 5.98
CA THR A 26 -8.15 -12.16 7.41
C THR A 26 -8.71 -13.52 7.80
N HIS A 27 -8.14 -14.15 8.82
CA HIS A 27 -8.65 -15.39 9.37
C HIS A 27 -10.04 -15.13 10.00
N GLN A 28 -11.06 -15.87 9.54
CA GLN A 28 -12.48 -15.65 9.84
C GLN A 28 -12.83 -15.68 11.34
N HIS A 29 -11.98 -16.31 12.16
CA HIS A 29 -12.19 -16.42 13.61
C HIS A 29 -11.74 -15.19 14.43
N SER A 30 -11.13 -14.16 13.83
CA SER A 30 -10.83 -12.89 14.53
C SER A 30 -11.96 -11.87 14.42
N SER A 31 -13.21 -12.33 14.55
CA SER A 31 -14.42 -11.49 14.47
C SER A 31 -14.85 -10.92 15.84
N GLY A 32 -13.93 -10.84 16.80
CA GLY A 32 -14.22 -10.52 18.21
C GLY A 32 -13.94 -9.08 18.66
N ALA A 33 -13.50 -8.17 17.80
CA ALA A 33 -13.09 -6.82 18.22
C ALA A 33 -13.82 -5.68 17.47
N SER A 34 -14.61 -4.95 18.26
CA SER A 34 -15.24 -3.64 18.00
C SER A 34 -16.30 -3.56 16.90
N PHE A 35 -17.56 -3.67 17.33
CA PHE A 35 -18.78 -3.44 16.54
C PHE A 35 -19.06 -1.95 16.23
N ALA A 36 -18.13 -1.03 16.52
CA ALA A 36 -18.37 0.42 16.45
C ALA A 36 -17.61 1.14 15.31
N ALA A 37 -16.55 0.54 14.76
CA ALA A 37 -15.81 1.13 13.64
C ALA A 37 -16.06 0.29 12.38
N LYS A 38 -16.49 0.91 11.28
CA LYS A 38 -16.54 0.25 9.97
C LYS A 38 -15.13 -0.27 9.65
N SER A 39 -14.91 -1.56 9.83
CA SER A 39 -13.66 -2.18 9.42
C SER A 39 -13.58 -2.16 7.89
N ALA A 40 -12.44 -1.77 7.32
CA ALA A 40 -12.21 -1.84 5.87
C ALA A 40 -11.94 -3.30 5.43
N MET A 41 -12.83 -4.20 5.84
CA MET A 41 -12.84 -5.60 5.43
C MET A 41 -13.68 -5.72 4.17
N GLU A 42 -13.06 -6.27 3.13
CA GLU A 42 -13.71 -6.55 1.86
C GLU A 42 -13.85 -8.07 1.69
N LYS A 43 -14.88 -8.49 0.95
CA LYS A 43 -15.06 -9.90 0.59
C LYS A 43 -14.26 -10.18 -0.68
N SER A 44 -13.40 -11.19 -0.64
CA SER A 44 -12.70 -11.74 -1.79
C SER A 44 -13.20 -13.15 -2.12
N ILE A 45 -12.74 -13.71 -3.24
CA ILE A 45 -13.05 -15.09 -3.67
C ILE A 45 -12.68 -16.13 -2.60
N THR A 46 -11.65 -15.88 -1.78
CA THR A 46 -11.20 -16.80 -0.71
C THR A 46 -11.61 -16.34 0.70
N GLY A 47 -12.67 -15.54 0.84
CA GLY A 47 -13.14 -15.02 2.13
C GLY A 47 -12.71 -13.59 2.41
N ASN A 48 -12.71 -13.20 3.68
CA ASN A 48 -12.47 -11.81 4.07
C ASN A 48 -11.00 -11.40 3.85
N SER A 49 -10.80 -10.22 3.29
CA SER A 49 -9.49 -9.65 3.00
C SER A 49 -9.42 -8.18 3.39
N ARG A 50 -8.19 -7.66 3.58
CA ARG A 50 -7.92 -6.23 3.71
C ARG A 50 -6.80 -5.81 2.77
N LYS A 51 -6.93 -4.62 2.20
CA LYS A 51 -5.86 -3.97 1.45
C LYS A 51 -5.12 -2.99 2.36
N ILE A 52 -3.80 -3.08 2.37
CA ILE A 52 -2.92 -2.10 3.01
C ILE A 52 -2.21 -1.33 1.91
N HIS A 53 -2.22 0.00 2.01
CA HIS A 53 -1.53 0.88 1.08
C HIS A 53 -0.32 1.50 1.78
N MET A 54 0.82 1.57 1.09
CA MET A 54 2.01 2.26 1.57
C MET A 54 2.55 3.13 0.43
N ALA A 55 2.87 4.39 0.77
CA ALA A 55 3.47 5.33 -0.15
C ALA A 55 4.99 5.33 0.02
N PHE A 56 5.72 5.43 -1.09
CA PHE A 56 7.18 5.45 -1.12
C PHE A 56 7.70 6.62 -1.95
N ASP A 57 8.86 7.16 -1.59
CA ASP A 57 9.60 8.09 -2.44
C ASP A 57 10.42 7.34 -3.50
N SER A 58 11.11 8.11 -4.34
CA SER A 58 11.97 7.59 -5.42
C SER A 58 13.17 6.76 -4.94
N PHE A 59 13.51 6.82 -3.65
CA PHE A 59 14.53 5.98 -3.02
C PHE A 59 13.95 4.70 -2.40
N GLY A 60 12.63 4.50 -2.49
CA GLY A 60 11.94 3.37 -1.88
C GLY A 60 11.81 3.50 -0.36
N LEU A 61 11.95 4.70 0.19
CA LEU A 61 11.72 4.95 1.60
C LEU A 61 10.22 5.22 1.83
N PRO A 62 9.62 4.67 2.90
CA PRO A 62 8.23 4.96 3.22
C PRO A 62 8.04 6.45 3.45
N ILE A 63 7.06 7.05 2.77
CA ILE A 63 6.66 8.42 3.04
C ILE A 63 5.81 8.38 4.32
N GLU A 64 6.36 8.91 5.42
CA GLU A 64 5.64 8.99 6.68
C GLU A 64 4.45 9.94 6.53
N ASN A 65 3.25 9.39 6.52
CA ASN A 65 2.01 10.13 6.60
C ASN A 65 1.19 9.48 7.71
N ASN A 66 1.11 10.17 8.83
CA ASN A 66 0.29 9.94 10.03
C ASN A 66 -1.24 9.91 9.76
N LYS A 67 -1.66 9.66 8.51
CA LYS A 67 -3.06 9.63 8.05
C LYS A 67 -3.42 8.44 7.15
N TRP A 68 -2.50 7.51 6.85
CA TRP A 68 -2.88 6.29 6.12
C TRP A 68 -3.52 5.28 7.07
N THR A 69 -4.64 5.65 7.68
CA THR A 69 -5.55 4.72 8.33
C THR A 69 -6.35 4.03 7.24
N SER A 70 -6.29 2.69 7.26
CA SER A 70 -7.04 1.72 6.46
C SER A 70 -8.27 2.34 5.77
N SER A 71 -8.09 2.83 4.55
CA SER A 71 -9.14 3.46 3.77
C SER A 71 -9.41 2.60 2.55
N ARG A 72 -10.68 2.23 2.42
CA ARG A 72 -11.29 1.57 1.28
C ARG A 72 -10.98 2.39 0.01
N LEU A 73 -10.00 1.94 -0.77
CA LEU A 73 -9.76 2.48 -2.11
C LEU A 73 -10.74 1.77 -3.05
N LEU A 74 -11.89 2.41 -3.31
CA LEU A 74 -12.73 2.06 -4.45
C LEU A 74 -11.94 2.42 -5.72
N ILE A 75 -11.38 1.39 -6.35
CA ILE A 75 -11.11 1.36 -7.79
C ILE A 75 -12.28 0.64 -8.44
#